data_AF-A0ZUD1-F1
#
_entry.id   AF-A0ZUD1-F1
#
_cell.length_a   1.000
_cell.length_b   1.000
_cell.length_c   1.000
_cell.angle_alpha   90.00
_cell.angle_beta   90.00
_cell.angle_gamma   90.00
#
_symmetry.space_group_name_H-M   'P 1'
#
loop_
_entity.id
_entity.type
_entity.pdbx_description
1 polymer ?
#
loop_
_entity_poly.entity_id
_entity_poly.type
_entity_poly.pdbx_seq_one_letter_code
_entity_poly.pdbx_strand_id
1 'polypeptide(L)'
;ANVDVWHANTKGGYSGFDPSQKPYNNRRRIETAADGSYVFRSVVPSGYSVPPQGSTDRLLQTVGRHGNRPAHIHFFVSADGYRRLTTQINFEG
;
A
#
# COMPACT_ATOMS: atom_id res chain seq x y z
N ALA A 1 -13.96 2.20 -15.27
CA ALA A 1 -13.73 1.86 -13.85
C ALA A 1 -12.54 2.66 -13.33
N ASN A 2 -12.33 2.70 -12.01
CA ASN A 2 -11.18 3.38 -11.39
C ASN A 2 -10.39 2.40 -10.52
N VAL A 3 -9.07 2.50 -10.61
CA VAL A 3 -8.10 1.78 -9.78
C VAL A 3 -7.27 2.81 -9.00
N ASP A 4 -7.55 2.96 -7.71
CA ASP A 4 -6.68 3.70 -6.80
C ASP A 4 -5.59 2.76 -6.29
N VAL A 5 -4.33 3.07 -6.60
CA VAL A 5 -3.15 2.27 -6.23
C VAL A 5 -2.22 3.06 -5.32
N TRP A 6 -1.72 2.43 -4.27
CA TRP A 6 -0.65 2.99 -3.44
C TRP A 6 0.19 1.91 -2.76
N HIS A 7 1.44 2.24 -2.47
CA HIS A 7 2.36 1.35 -1.76
C HIS A 7 3.49 2.13 -1.06
N ALA A 8 4.23 1.46 -0.18
CA ALA A 8 5.41 2.02 0.45
C ALA A 8 6.53 2.30 -0.56
N ASN A 9 7.48 3.16 -0.20
CA ASN A 9 8.73 3.28 -0.92
C ASN A 9 9.67 2.09 -0.63
N THR A 10 10.88 2.13 -1.19
CA THR A 10 11.92 1.09 -0.99
C THR A 10 12.48 1.03 0.43
N LYS A 11 12.07 1.95 1.32
CA LYS A 11 12.42 1.99 2.76
C LYS A 11 11.22 1.68 3.67
N GLY A 12 10.07 1.29 3.13
CA GLY A 12 8.87 0.98 3.90
C GLY A 12 8.04 2.21 4.32
N GLY A 13 8.39 3.41 3.86
CA GLY A 13 7.69 4.67 4.19
C GLY A 13 6.59 5.03 3.19
N TYR A 14 5.50 5.63 3.68
CA TYR A 14 4.39 6.13 2.85
C TYR A 14 4.32 7.65 2.84
N SER A 15 4.05 8.25 1.68
CA SER A 15 3.74 9.68 1.60
C SER A 15 2.52 10.01 2.47
N GLY A 16 2.53 11.16 3.14
CA GLY A 16 1.50 11.56 4.12
C GLY A 16 1.78 11.10 5.56
N PHE A 17 2.65 10.12 5.75
CA PHE A 17 3.18 9.72 7.06
C PHE A 17 4.68 10.04 7.18
N ASP A 18 5.42 9.92 6.08
CA ASP A 18 6.83 10.29 5.98
C ASP A 18 6.95 11.70 5.37
N PRO A 19 7.34 12.72 6.16
CA PRO A 19 7.42 14.11 5.70
C PRO A 19 8.56 14.37 4.73
N SER A 20 9.52 13.45 4.59
CA SER A 20 10.62 13.58 3.62
C SER A 20 10.17 13.33 2.18
N GLN A 21 8.97 12.77 1.99
CA GLN A 21 8.44 12.41 0.68
C GLN A 21 7.59 13.52 0.08
N LYS A 22 7.63 13.64 -1.25
CA LYS A 22 6.70 14.50 -1.98
C LYS A 22 5.25 14.05 -1.73
N PRO A 23 4.29 14.99 -1.72
CA PRO A 23 2.86 14.65 -1.67
C PRO A 23 2.51 13.62 -2.75
N TYR A 24 1.72 12.62 -2.36
CA TYR A 24 1.26 11.53 -3.23
C TYR A 24 2.37 10.67 -3.88
N ASN A 25 3.59 10.66 -3.34
CA ASN A 25 4.61 9.72 -3.81
C ASN A 25 4.11 8.26 -3.72
N ASN A 26 4.29 7.49 -4.80
CA ASN A 26 3.76 6.13 -4.96
C ASN A 26 2.24 6.01 -4.74
N ARG A 27 1.46 7.01 -5.16
CA ARG A 27 -0.02 6.99 -5.13
C ARG A 27 -0.58 7.46 -6.47
N ARG A 28 -1.60 6.78 -6.99
CA ARG A 28 -2.27 7.18 -8.23
C ARG A 28 -3.71 6.67 -8.29
N ARG A 29 -4.60 7.47 -8.89
CA ARG A 29 -5.86 6.99 -9.47
C ARG A 29 -5.67 6.76 -10.96
N ILE A 30 -6.08 5.59 -11.42
CA ILE A 30 -5.99 5.16 -12.82
C ILE A 30 -7.39 4.90 -13.32
N GLU A 31 -7.78 5.62 -14.37
CA GLU A 31 -8.98 5.30 -15.14
C GLU A 31 -8.64 4.14 -16.09
N THR A 32 -9.49 3.11 -16.08
CA THR A 32 -9.31 1.97 -16.98
C THR A 32 -9.64 2.37 -18.42
N ALA A 33 -9.05 1.68 -19.39
CA ALA A 33 -9.50 1.76 -20.78
C ALA A 33 -10.95 1.24 -20.91
N ALA A 34 -11.53 1.42 -22.11
CA ALA A 34 -12.91 1.04 -22.39
C ALA A 34 -13.18 -0.46 -22.20
N ASP A 35 -12.17 -1.31 -22.41
CA ASP A 35 -12.21 -2.75 -22.17
C ASP A 35 -11.95 -3.14 -20.69
N GLY A 36 -11.75 -2.16 -19.81
CA GLY A 36 -11.45 -2.37 -18.40
C GLY A 36 -9.97 -2.60 -18.09
N SER A 37 -9.08 -2.64 -19.09
CA SER A 37 -7.65 -2.84 -18.88
C SER A 37 -6.96 -1.61 -18.27
N TYR A 38 -5.85 -1.84 -17.57
CA TYR A 38 -4.97 -0.79 -17.06
C TYR A 38 -3.53 -1.31 -16.94
N VAL A 39 -2.57 -0.40 -17.01
CA VAL A 39 -1.14 -0.69 -16.77
C VAL A 39 -0.58 0.42 -15.88
N PHE A 40 0.24 0.05 -14.89
CA PHE A 40 1.05 1.00 -14.16
C PHE A 40 2.47 0.47 -13.99
N ARG A 41 3.45 1.37 -14.03
CA ARG A 41 4.85 1.09 -13.74
C ARG A 41 5.22 1.82 -12.46
N SER A 42 5.83 1.09 -11.53
CA SER A 42 6.30 1.63 -10.27
C SER A 42 7.58 0.93 -9.83
N VAL A 43 8.01 1.20 -8.59
CA VAL A 43 9.07 0.46 -7.88
C VAL A 43 8.46 -0.65 -7.04
N VAL A 44 9.21 -1.74 -6.84
CA VAL A 44 8.83 -2.78 -5.87
C VAL A 44 8.94 -2.20 -4.46
N PRO A 45 7.87 -2.19 -3.65
CA PRO A 45 7.91 -1.66 -2.29
C PRO A 45 8.72 -2.58 -1.38
N SER A 46 9.29 -2.02 -0.32
CA SER A 46 9.77 -2.83 0.80
C SER A 46 8.60 -3.18 1.73
N GLY A 47 8.78 -4.21 2.56
CA GLY A 47 7.92 -4.43 3.73
C GLY A 47 7.97 -3.24 4.67
N TYR A 48 7.00 -3.13 5.56
CA TYR A 48 6.98 -2.09 6.59
C TYR A 48 6.59 -2.67 7.94
N SER A 49 6.91 -1.94 9.01
CA SER A 49 6.52 -2.29 10.38
C SER A 49 5.72 -1.17 11.02
N VAL A 50 5.03 -1.49 12.10
CA VAL A 50 4.48 -0.48 13.01
C VAL A 50 5.60 0.43 13.52
N PRO A 51 5.33 1.69 13.89
CA PRO A 51 6.36 2.62 14.36
C PRO A 51 7.13 2.06 15.56
N PRO A 52 8.47 2.08 15.53
CA PRO A 52 9.30 1.55 16.62
C PRO A 52 9.04 2.31 17.91
N GLN A 53 9.09 1.59 19.04
CA GLN A 53 8.80 2.10 20.39
C GLN A 53 7.38 2.69 20.58
N GLY A 54 6.51 2.63 19.57
CA GLY A 54 5.10 3.00 19.67
C GLY A 54 4.33 2.03 20.55
N SER A 55 3.11 2.42 20.97
CA SER A 55 2.25 1.58 21.80
C SER A 55 1.99 0.21 21.17
N THR A 56 1.76 0.17 19.84
CA THR A 56 1.57 -1.09 19.10
C THR A 56 2.82 -1.96 19.09
N ASP A 57 4.01 -1.38 18.88
CA ASP A 57 5.28 -2.13 18.92
C ASP A 57 5.52 -2.74 20.31
N ARG A 58 5.35 -1.95 21.37
CA ARG A 58 5.49 -2.42 22.76
C ARG A 58 4.51 -3.53 23.10
N LEU A 59 3.25 -3.41 22.64
CA LEU A 59 2.24 -4.46 22.85
C LEU A 59 2.65 -5.76 22.13
N LEU A 60 3.04 -5.67 20.85
CA LEU A 60 3.45 -6.83 20.08
C LEU A 60 4.67 -7.52 20.70
N GLN A 61 5.66 -6.76 21.16
CA GLN A 61 6.83 -7.30 21.86
C GLN A 61 6.44 -8.00 23.17
N THR A 62 5.52 -7.43 23.95
CA THR A 62 5.01 -8.04 25.20
C THR A 62 4.39 -9.42 24.97
N VAL A 63 3.79 -9.66 23.80
CA VAL A 63 3.18 -10.94 23.43
C VAL A 63 4.06 -11.80 22.51
N GLY A 64 5.35 -11.45 22.35
CA GLY A 64 6.31 -12.22 21.54
C GLY A 64 6.02 -12.20 20.03
N ARG A 65 5.48 -11.10 19.50
CA ARG A 65 5.13 -10.90 18.09
C ARG A 65 5.92 -9.74 17.47
N HIS A 66 6.11 -9.78 16.15
CA HIS A 66 6.68 -8.66 15.39
C HIS A 66 5.59 -7.83 14.70
N GLY A 67 5.88 -6.56 14.42
CA GLY A 67 5.01 -5.65 13.67
C GLY A 67 5.19 -5.66 12.15
N ASN A 68 6.12 -6.46 11.64
CA ASN A 68 6.49 -6.47 10.23
C ASN A 68 5.36 -7.01 9.34
N ARG A 69 5.20 -6.39 8.18
CA ARG A 69 4.34 -6.82 7.07
C ARG A 69 5.20 -7.06 5.83
N PRO A 70 4.91 -8.10 5.03
CA PRO A 70 5.60 -8.33 3.76
C PRO A 70 5.38 -7.16 2.80
N ALA A 71 6.21 -7.04 1.78
CA ALA A 71 5.99 -6.09 0.68
C ALA A 71 4.60 -6.33 0.05
N HIS A 72 3.87 -5.25 -0.22
CA HIS A 72 2.55 -5.32 -0.82
C HIS A 72 2.16 -4.01 -1.52
N ILE A 73 1.23 -4.14 -2.45
CA ILE A 73 0.60 -3.02 -3.17
C ILE A 73 -0.88 -3.01 -2.81
N HIS A 74 -1.40 -1.85 -2.42
CA HIS A 74 -2.81 -1.68 -2.13
C HIS A 74 -3.59 -1.25 -3.36
N PHE A 75 -4.85 -1.70 -3.41
CA PHE A 75 -5.80 -1.31 -4.42
C PHE A 75 -7.16 -1.00 -3.80
N PHE A 76 -7.77 0.11 -4.23
CA PHE A 76 -9.22 0.23 -4.30
C PHE A 76 -9.65 0.17 -5.76
N VAL A 77 -10.60 -0.70 -6.08
CA VAL A 77 -11.17 -0.83 -7.42
C VAL A 77 -12.66 -0.54 -7.36
N SER A 78 -13.14 0.35 -8.22
CA SER A 78 -14.55 0.75 -8.28
C SER A 78 -15.06 0.89 -9.71
N ALA A 79 -16.30 0.52 -9.94
CA ALA A 79 -17.02 0.73 -11.19
C ALA A 79 -18.51 0.97 -10.89
N ASP A 80 -19.20 1.70 -11.77
CA ASP A 80 -20.62 2.00 -11.58
C ASP A 80 -21.46 0.73 -11.56
N GLY A 81 -22.37 0.62 -10.59
CA GLY A 81 -23.18 -0.59 -10.38
C GLY A 81 -22.46 -1.73 -9.64
N TYR A 82 -21.17 -1.58 -9.29
CA TYR A 82 -20.40 -2.60 -8.57
C TYR A 82 -20.02 -2.14 -7.16
N ARG A 83 -19.94 -3.10 -6.23
CA ARG A 83 -19.35 -2.87 -4.91
C ARG A 83 -17.84 -2.62 -5.06
N ARG A 84 -17.33 -1.59 -4.39
CA ARG A 84 -15.89 -1.31 -4.32
C ARG A 84 -15.13 -2.50 -3.72
N LEU A 85 -14.07 -2.93 -4.40
CA LEU A 85 -13.10 -3.89 -3.89
C LEU A 85 -11.95 -3.14 -3.21
N THR A 86 -11.66 -3.52 -1.97
CA THR A 86 -10.42 -3.17 -1.28
C THR A 86 -9.56 -4.42 -1.20
N THR A 87 -8.35 -4.39 -1.74
CA THR A 87 -7.46 -5.55 -1.72
C THR A 87 -5.99 -5.15 -1.66
N GLN A 88 -5.14 -6.15 -1.46
CA GLN A 88 -3.68 -6.03 -1.53
C GLN A 88 -3.12 -7.17 -2.35
N ILE A 89 -2.04 -6.89 -3.07
CA ILE A 89 -1.24 -7.90 -3.77
C ILE A 89 0.12 -7.98 -3.09
N ASN A 90 0.56 -9.20 -2.79
CA ASN A 90 1.87 -9.52 -2.24
C ASN A 90 2.81 -10.05 -3.33
N PHE A 91 4.08 -10.12 -3.01
CA PHE A 91 5.08 -10.77 -3.85
C PHE A 91 5.34 -12.18 -3.32
N GLU A 92 5.35 -13.15 -4.23
CA GLU A 92 5.80 -14.51 -3.92
C GLU A 92 7.29 -14.49 -3.57
N GLY A 93 7.66 -15.20 -2.51
CA GLY A 93 9.00 -15.28 -1.94
C GLY A 93 9.07 -16.29 -0.82
#